data_AF-A0A7Z0PYM6-F1
#
_entry.id   AF-A0A7Z0PYM6-F1
#
_cell.length_a   1.000
_cell.length_b   1.000
_cell.length_c   1.000
_cell.angle_alpha   90.00
_cell.angle_beta   90.00
_cell.angle_gamma   90.00
#
_symmetry.space_group_name_H-M   'P 1'
#
loop_
_entity.id
_entity.type
_entity.pdbx_description
1 polymer ?
#
loop_
_entity_poly.entity_id
_entity_poly.type
_entity_poly.pdbx_seq_one_letter_code
_entity_poly.pdbx_strand_id
1 'polypeptide(L)'
;MTGVFGGTVRTVARQVARLRRAPALHPAGVTPAGTEEVRGDPEGGCRGDWLDRHGVYPVTARWSLAAGLPGVLPDGVGLALRVDDADGRGSTLELLLT
;
A
#
# COMPACT_ATOMS: atom_id res chain seq x y z
N MET A 1 -19.44 8.44 -2.56
CA MET A 1 -19.75 8.92 -1.20
C MET A 1 -18.98 10.20 -0.90
N THR A 2 -19.48 11.36 -1.32
CA THR A 2 -18.85 12.68 -1.13
C THR A 2 -19.74 13.55 -0.25
N GLY A 3 -19.96 13.11 0.99
CA GLY A 3 -20.59 13.91 2.03
C GLY A 3 -19.55 14.75 2.78
N VAL A 4 -20.00 15.78 3.50
CA VAL A 4 -19.21 16.74 4.33
C VAL A 4 -18.06 16.09 5.13
N PHE A 5 -18.22 14.84 5.56
CA PHE A 5 -17.19 14.03 6.23
C PHE A 5 -15.91 13.85 5.39
N GLY A 6 -16.04 13.60 4.08
CA GLY A 6 -14.88 13.49 3.18
C GLY A 6 -14.14 14.81 2.99
N GLY A 7 -14.86 15.93 3.07
CA GLY A 7 -14.27 17.27 3.04
C GLY A 7 -13.41 17.55 4.28
N THR A 8 -13.93 17.21 5.45
CA THR A 8 -13.25 17.43 6.75
C THR A 8 -11.99 16.57 6.88
N VAL A 9 -12.10 15.26 6.60
CA VAL A 9 -10.95 14.33 6.65
C VAL A 9 -9.83 14.79 5.71
N ARG A 10 -10.18 15.20 4.49
CA ARG A 10 -9.22 15.70 3.50
C ARG A 10 -8.52 16.98 3.98
N THR A 11 -9.25 17.91 4.60
CA THR A 11 -8.67 19.15 5.12
C THR A 11 -7.69 18.87 6.25
N VAL A 12 -8.07 18.00 7.20
CA VAL A 12 -7.20 17.58 8.31
C VAL A 12 -5.95 16.90 7.77
N ALA A 13 -6.09 15.92 6.87
CA ALA A 13 -4.95 15.22 6.26
C ALA A 13 -3.99 16.18 5.55
N ARG A 14 -4.52 17.13 4.76
CA ARG A 14 -3.68 18.17 4.12
C ARG A 14 -2.93 19.02 5.13
N GLN A 15 -3.59 19.42 6.22
CA GLN A 15 -2.94 20.25 7.23
C GLN A 15 -1.84 19.48 7.95
N VAL A 16 -2.08 18.23 8.34
CA VAL A 16 -1.07 17.36 8.93
C VAL A 16 0.12 17.18 7.98
N ALA A 17 -0.15 16.89 6.70
CA ALA A 17 0.89 16.72 5.69
C ALA A 17 1.76 17.99 5.53
N ARG A 18 1.14 19.18 5.52
CA ARG A 18 1.85 20.45 5.46
C ARG A 18 2.73 20.70 6.69
N LEU A 19 2.20 20.46 7.89
CA LEU A 19 2.94 20.64 9.14
C LEU A 19 4.17 19.72 9.21
N ARG A 20 4.03 18.49 8.71
CA ARG A 20 5.11 17.49 8.72
C ARG A 20 6.03 17.55 7.51
N ARG A 21 5.67 18.30 6.46
CA ARG A 21 6.35 18.31 5.14
C ARG A 21 6.54 16.88 4.58
N ALA A 22 5.56 16.02 4.85
CA ALA A 22 5.54 14.61 4.49
C ALA A 22 4.08 14.16 4.35
N PRO A 23 3.78 12.95 3.83
CA PRO A 23 2.43 12.39 3.86
C PRO A 23 1.80 12.43 5.27
N ALA A 24 0.47 12.56 5.34
CA ALA A 24 -0.25 12.65 6.61
C ALA A 24 -0.15 11.34 7.43
N LEU A 25 -0.13 10.21 6.73
CA LEU A 25 0.10 8.86 7.23
C LEU A 25 1.21 8.22 6.38
N HIS A 26 1.89 7.23 6.94
CA HIS A 26 3.03 6.59 6.29
C HIS A 26 4.17 7.56 5.90
N PRO A 27 4.55 8.53 6.77
CA PRO A 27 5.45 9.62 6.40
C PRO A 27 6.88 9.16 6.13
N ALA A 28 7.33 8.10 6.80
CA ALA A 28 8.69 7.58 6.71
C ALA A 28 8.66 6.10 6.32
N GLY A 29 9.57 5.71 5.43
CA GLY A 29 9.62 4.36 4.89
C GLY A 29 10.72 4.16 3.85
N VAL A 30 10.89 2.91 3.42
CA VAL A 30 11.84 2.49 2.38
C VAL A 30 11.08 1.80 1.24
N THR A 31 11.60 1.94 0.02
CA THR A 31 10.93 1.43 -1.20
C THR A 31 11.85 0.48 -1.98
N PRO A 32 11.98 -0.79 -1.56
CA PRO A 32 12.72 -1.79 -2.35
C PRO A 32 11.93 -2.27 -3.58
N ALA A 33 12.66 -2.58 -4.64
CA ALA A 33 12.16 -3.35 -5.78
C ALA A 33 12.43 -4.85 -5.56
N GLY A 34 11.56 -5.70 -6.09
CA GLY A 34 11.69 -7.15 -5.96
C GLY A 34 10.75 -7.91 -6.90
N THR A 35 10.50 -9.17 -6.56
CA THR A 35 9.57 -10.06 -7.26
C THR A 35 8.64 -10.74 -6.27
N GLU A 36 7.36 -10.82 -6.61
CA GLU A 36 6.35 -11.58 -5.87
C GLU A 36 6.16 -12.94 -6.57
N GLU A 37 6.35 -14.03 -5.83
CA GLU A 37 6.09 -15.40 -6.31
C GLU A 37 4.74 -15.86 -5.78
N VAL A 38 3.79 -16.00 -6.69
CA VAL A 38 2.46 -16.53 -6.41
C VAL A 38 2.46 -18.01 -6.75
N ARG A 39 2.05 -18.86 -5.81
CA ARG A 39 1.92 -20.31 -6.05
C ARG A 39 0.65 -20.70 -6.80
N GLY A 40 -0.36 -19.83 -6.76
CA GLY A 40 -1.70 -20.10 -7.28
C GLY A 40 -2.57 -20.77 -6.23
N ASP A 41 -3.80 -20.28 -6.07
CA ASP A 41 -4.88 -20.99 -5.39
C ASP A 41 -5.94 -21.42 -6.42
N PRO A 42 -5.89 -22.67 -6.92
CA PRO A 42 -6.79 -23.13 -7.96
C PRO A 42 -8.24 -23.32 -7.48
N GLU A 43 -8.48 -23.41 -6.16
CA GLU A 43 -9.83 -23.43 -5.61
C GLU A 43 -10.45 -22.02 -5.61
N GLY A 44 -9.61 -20.99 -5.76
CA GLY A 44 -9.99 -19.59 -5.73
C GLY A 44 -10.39 -19.14 -4.32
N GLY A 45 -10.35 -17.84 -4.08
CA GLY A 45 -10.71 -17.30 -2.76
C GLY A 45 -10.43 -15.82 -2.59
N CYS A 46 -9.52 -15.29 -3.41
CA CYS A 46 -9.26 -13.87 -3.52
C CYS A 46 -9.79 -13.31 -4.84
N ARG A 47 -10.14 -12.03 -4.87
CA ARG A 47 -10.45 -11.34 -6.13
C ARG A 47 -9.13 -11.05 -6.86
N GLY A 48 -8.99 -11.59 -8.08
CA GLY A 48 -7.89 -11.31 -9.02
C GLY A 48 -7.27 -12.59 -9.57
N ASP A 49 -7.50 -12.86 -10.86
CA ASP A 49 -7.11 -14.11 -11.57
C ASP A 49 -5.60 -14.42 -11.57
N TRP A 50 -4.78 -13.46 -11.14
CA TRP A 50 -3.33 -13.59 -11.00
C TRP A 50 -2.93 -14.31 -9.71
N LEU A 51 -3.79 -14.30 -8.69
CA LEU A 51 -3.61 -15.07 -7.46
C LEU A 51 -4.00 -16.54 -7.61
N ASP A 52 -4.85 -16.86 -8.58
CA ASP A 52 -5.35 -18.22 -8.82
C ASP A 52 -4.35 -19.09 -9.59
N ARG A 53 -3.29 -18.49 -10.15
CA ARG A 53 -2.29 -19.16 -10.99
C ARG A 53 -0.89 -18.93 -10.47
N HIS A 54 -0.03 -19.93 -10.68
CA HIS A 54 1.39 -19.77 -10.40
C HIS A 54 1.99 -18.67 -11.30
N GLY A 55 2.74 -17.74 -10.72
CA GLY A 55 3.35 -16.63 -11.45
C GLY A 55 4.42 -15.89 -10.65
N VAL A 56 5.32 -15.21 -11.35
CA VAL A 56 6.32 -14.32 -10.74
C VAL A 56 6.14 -12.92 -11.32
N TYR A 57 5.89 -11.95 -10.46
CA TYR A 57 5.51 -10.59 -10.84
C TYR A 57 6.53 -9.58 -10.33
N PRO A 58 6.97 -8.61 -11.15
CA PRO A 58 7.75 -7.48 -10.65
C PRO A 58 6.92 -6.72 -9.61
N VAL A 59 7.55 -6.39 -8.49
CA VAL A 59 6.90 -5.65 -7.42
C VAL A 59 7.79 -4.51 -6.92
N THR A 60 7.16 -3.38 -6.61
CA THR A 60 7.77 -2.35 -5.77
C THR A 60 7.08 -2.38 -4.41
N ALA A 61 7.83 -2.67 -3.35
CA ALA A 61 7.30 -2.66 -1.99
C ALA A 61 7.63 -1.35 -1.31
N ARG A 62 6.76 -0.87 -0.42
CA ARG A 62 7.03 0.24 0.49
C ARG A 62 6.72 -0.19 1.92
N TRP A 63 7.79 -0.30 2.71
CA TRP A 63 7.69 -0.47 4.16
C TRP A 63 7.64 0.91 4.81
N SER A 64 6.72 1.15 5.74
CA SER A 64 6.53 2.48 6.33
C SER A 64 5.99 2.43 7.76
N LEU A 65 6.27 3.47 8.54
CA LEU A 65 5.65 3.68 9.85
C LEU A 65 4.27 4.31 9.69
N ALA A 66 3.24 3.82 10.36
CA ALA A 66 1.87 4.27 10.19
C ALA A 66 1.69 5.76 10.54
N ALA A 67 2.09 6.16 11.74
CA ALA A 67 1.96 7.54 12.23
C ALA A 67 3.30 8.30 12.23
N GLY A 68 4.45 7.65 12.10
CA GLY A 68 5.77 8.27 12.19
C GLY A 68 6.04 8.86 13.57
N LEU A 69 5.67 8.14 14.63
CA LEU A 69 5.88 8.56 16.01
C LEU A 69 7.38 8.53 16.37
N PRO A 70 7.80 9.34 17.36
CA PRO A 70 9.16 9.26 17.88
C PRO A 70 9.49 7.83 18.35
N GLY A 71 10.73 7.36 18.14
CA GLY A 71 11.11 5.95 18.34
C GLY A 71 10.97 5.38 19.76
N VAL A 72 10.59 6.19 20.75
CA VAL A 72 10.25 5.74 22.11
C VAL A 72 8.78 5.31 22.26
N LEU A 73 7.93 5.65 21.28
CA LEU A 73 6.53 5.29 21.24
C LEU A 73 6.31 4.15 20.24
N PRO A 74 5.39 3.21 20.54
CA PRO A 74 5.02 2.19 19.57
C PRO A 74 4.35 2.84 18.35
N ASP A 75 4.63 2.32 17.17
CA ASP A 75 4.02 2.74 15.90
C ASP A 75 3.59 1.51 15.10
N GLY A 76 2.61 1.68 14.23
CA GLY A 76 2.21 0.65 13.28
C GLY A 76 3.22 0.55 12.12
N VAL A 77 3.23 -0.60 11.45
CA VAL A 77 4.03 -0.80 10.25
C VAL A 77 3.07 -1.09 9.10
N GLY A 78 3.12 -0.25 8.06
CA GLY A 78 2.42 -0.46 6.81
C GLY A 78 3.32 -1.08 5.76
N LEU A 79 2.73 -1.95 4.94
CA LEU A 79 3.33 -2.50 3.72
C LEU A 79 2.42 -2.17 2.54
N ALA A 80 2.94 -1.44 1.57
CA ALA A 80 2.27 -1.27 0.28
C ALA A 80 3.03 -2.02 -0.80
N LEU A 81 2.34 -2.79 -1.65
CA LEU A 81 2.91 -3.50 -2.78
C LEU A 81 2.29 -2.98 -4.07
N ARG A 82 3.12 -2.46 -4.96
CA ARG A 82 2.78 -2.22 -6.35
C ARG A 82 3.19 -3.44 -7.16
N VAL A 83 2.23 -4.25 -7.59
CA VAL A 83 2.46 -5.42 -8.44
C VAL A 83 2.21 -5.01 -9.88
N ASP A 84 3.25 -5.07 -10.71
CA ASP A 84 3.13 -4.81 -12.14
C ASP A 84 2.69 -6.08 -12.87
N ASP A 85 1.91 -5.90 -13.93
CA ASP A 85 1.41 -6.97 -14.80
C ASP A 85 0.48 -8.00 -14.14
N ALA A 86 -0.06 -7.71 -12.94
CA ALA A 86 -0.96 -8.60 -12.19
C ALA A 86 -2.18 -9.02 -13.03
N ASP A 87 -2.98 -8.08 -13.52
CA ASP A 87 -4.16 -8.36 -14.36
C ASP A 87 -3.86 -8.29 -15.87
N GLY A 88 -2.64 -8.66 -16.25
CA GLY A 88 -2.15 -8.64 -17.63
C GLY A 88 -1.19 -7.49 -17.93
N ARG A 89 -0.58 -7.52 -19.12
CA ARG A 89 0.56 -6.65 -19.46
C ARG A 89 0.20 -5.16 -19.41
N GLY A 90 1.01 -4.38 -18.72
CA GLY A 90 0.84 -2.95 -18.50
C GLY A 90 -0.15 -2.62 -17.38
N SER A 91 -0.76 -3.61 -16.73
CA SER A 91 -1.59 -3.37 -15.55
C SER A 91 -0.72 -3.12 -14.32
N THR A 92 -1.32 -2.47 -13.33
CA THR A 92 -0.73 -2.30 -12.01
C THR A 92 -1.80 -2.52 -10.96
N LEU A 93 -1.48 -3.34 -9.97
CA LEU A 93 -2.29 -3.55 -8.79
C LEU A 93 -1.55 -3.02 -7.56
N GLU A 94 -2.25 -2.30 -6.68
CA GLU A 94 -1.70 -1.78 -5.43
C GLU A 94 -2.38 -2.50 -4.25
N LEU A 95 -1.60 -3.23 -3.45
CA LEU A 95 -2.05 -3.87 -2.21
C LEU A 95 -1.60 -3.01 -1.03
N LEU A 96 -2.54 -2.62 -0.18
CA LEU A 96 -2.26 -1.79 1.01
C LEU A 96 -2.52 -2.63 2.25
N LEU A 97 -1.47 -2.91 3.01
CA LEU A 97 -1.50 -3.71 4.25
C LEU A 97 -1.05 -2.85 5.44
N THR A 98 -1.67 -3.09 6.59
CA THR A 98 -1.36 -2.43 7.87
C THR A 98 -1.52 -3.38 9.03
#